data_AF-A0A9Y2N0E8-F1
#
_entry.id   AF-A0A9Y2N0E8-F1
#
_cell.length_a   1.000
_cell.length_b   1.000
_cell.length_c   1.000
_cell.angle_alpha   90.00
_cell.angle_beta   90.00
_cell.angle_gamma   90.00
#
_symmetry.space_group_name_H-M   'P 1'
#
loop_
_entity.id
_entity.type
_entity.pdbx_description
1 polymer ?
#
loop_
_entity_poly.entity_id
_entity_poly.type
_entity_poly.pdbx_seq_one_letter_code
_entity_poly.pdbx_strand_id
1 'polypeptide(L)'
;MAVSGVLLVIGLLRLAVGCDPEDLLARRLVTELSATSSPFRRVSADHRVEATPRSTNRMFHPVAGELNPYVEHLASQGAGGQNLFTFVPSPGTGTAEAVDKILARENVPVS
;
A
#
# COMPACT_ATOMS: atom_id res chain seq x y z
N MET A 1 -1.89 -15.91 -1.14
CA MET A 1 -2.56 -15.26 0.01
C MET A 1 -2.49 -13.77 -0.26
N ALA A 2 -3.61 -13.11 -0.55
CA ALA A 2 -3.60 -11.70 -0.95
C ALA A 2 -3.34 -10.81 0.26
N VAL A 3 -2.31 -9.96 0.20
CA VAL A 3 -2.06 -8.96 1.25
C VAL A 3 -2.92 -7.75 0.89
N SER A 4 -3.89 -7.43 1.76
CA SER A 4 -4.70 -6.22 1.59
C SER A 4 -3.80 -4.98 1.69
N GLY A 5 -3.96 -4.01 0.78
CA GLY A 5 -3.16 -2.78 0.77
C GLY A 5 -3.15 -2.01 2.10
N VAL A 6 -4.18 -2.20 2.93
CA VAL A 6 -4.27 -1.62 4.29
C VAL A 6 -3.22 -2.22 5.24
N LEU A 7 -2.91 -3.52 5.12
CA LEU A 7 -1.89 -4.18 5.95
C LEU A 7 -0.49 -3.62 5.66
N LEU A 8 -0.22 -3.33 4.39
CA LEU A 8 1.07 -2.80 3.94
C LEU A 8 1.36 -1.42 4.55
N VAL A 9 0.41 -0.49 4.47
CA VAL A 9 0.56 0.87 5.01
C VAL A 9 0.83 0.83 6.52
N ILE A 10 0.11 -0.03 7.26
CA ILE A 10 0.28 -0.17 8.70
C ILE A 10 1.66 -0.78 9.04
N GLY A 11 2.14 -1.70 8.22
CA GLY A 11 3.48 -2.29 8.34
C GLY A 11 4.59 -1.28 8.15
N LEU A 12 4.48 -0.46 7.11
CA LEU A 12 5.43 0.61 6.82
C LEU A 12 5.47 1.64 7.94
N LEU A 13 4.31 2.01 8.50
CA LEU A 13 4.25 2.95 9.62
C LEU A 13 4.94 2.39 10.87
N ARG A 14 4.77 1.09 11.15
CA ARG A 14 5.50 0.41 12.24
C ARG A 14 6.99 0.34 12.01
N LEU A 15 7.41 0.01 10.78
CA LEU A 15 8.82 -0.02 10.40
C LEU A 15 9.44 1.37 10.58
N ALA A 16 8.75 2.44 10.17
CA ALA A 16 9.22 3.81 10.36
C ALA A 16 9.46 4.14 11.83
N VAL A 17 8.50 3.85 12.72
CA VAL A 17 8.65 4.06 14.18
C VAL A 17 9.74 3.17 14.79
N GLY A 18 9.93 1.95 14.27
CA GLY A 18 10.99 1.05 14.73
C GLY A 18 12.39 1.48 14.27
N CYS A 19 12.50 2.06 13.07
CA CYS A 19 13.76 2.57 12.51
C CYS A 19 14.20 3.87 13.19
N ASP A 20 13.26 4.77 13.50
CA ASP A 20 13.53 5.99 14.26
C ASP A 20 12.50 6.18 15.40
N PRO A 21 12.81 5.66 16.61
CA PRO A 21 11.94 5.81 17.78
C PRO A 21 11.75 7.26 18.25
N GLU A 22 12.59 8.20 17.81
CA GLU A 22 12.49 9.62 18.15
C GLU A 22 11.74 10.43 17.09
N ASP A 23 11.26 9.80 16.01
CA ASP A 23 10.37 10.44 15.05
C ASP A 23 9.02 10.76 15.69
N LEU A 24 8.90 12.00 16.16
CA LEU A 24 7.70 12.54 16.80
C LEU A 24 6.49 12.56 15.85
N LEU A 25 6.70 12.70 14.54
CA LEU A 25 5.62 12.72 13.56
C LEU A 25 5.04 11.31 13.39
N ALA A 26 5.90 10.31 13.21
CA ALA A 26 5.47 8.92 13.09
C ALA A 26 4.75 8.44 14.36
N ARG A 27 5.28 8.78 15.54
CA ARG A 27 4.66 8.45 16.85
C ARG A 27 3.30 9.11 17.04
N ARG A 28 3.18 10.39 16.68
CA ARG A 28 1.90 11.11 16.76
C ARG A 28 0.87 10.47 15.85
N LEU A 29 1.25 10.12 14.62
CA LEU A 29 0.35 9.50 13.65
C LEU A 29 -0.14 8.12 14.11
N VAL A 30 0.75 7.28 14.64
CA VAL A 30 0.35 5.98 15.24
C VAL A 30 -0.61 6.18 16.40
N THR A 31 -0.36 7.17 17.26
CA THR A 31 -1.22 7.46 18.41
C THR A 31 -2.61 7.90 17.97
N GLU A 32 -2.69 8.83 17.02
CA GLU A 32 -3.95 9.33 16.47
C GLU A 32 -4.75 8.20 15.80
N LEU A 33 -4.13 7.43 14.90
CA LEU A 33 -4.80 6.34 14.19
C LEU A 33 -5.25 5.22 15.14
N SER A 34 -4.49 4.97 16.22
CA SER A 34 -4.90 4.05 17.27
C SER A 34 -6.18 4.52 17.97
N ALA A 35 -6.34 5.82 18.20
CA ALA A 35 -7.54 6.38 18.82
C ALA A 35 -8.74 6.40 17.85
N THR A 36 -8.53 6.79 16.59
CA THR A 36 -9.62 7.15 15.68
C THR A 36 -10.02 6.05 14.69
N SER A 37 -9.12 5.11 14.37
CA SER A 37 -9.34 4.15 13.29
C SER A 37 -9.51 2.72 13.81
N SER A 38 -10.76 2.23 13.80
CA SER A 38 -11.06 0.83 14.14
C SER A 38 -10.34 -0.19 13.25
N PRO A 39 -10.26 0.01 11.91
CA PRO A 39 -9.45 -0.86 11.04
C PRO A 39 -7.98 -0.88 11.42
N PHE A 40 -7.40 0.29 11.75
CA PHE A 40 -6.00 0.39 12.17
C PHE A 40 -5.75 -0.38 13.46
N ARG A 41 -6.60 -0.21 14.48
CA ARG A 41 -6.51 -0.95 15.74
C ARG A 41 -6.54 -2.46 15.54
N ARG A 42 -7.48 -2.95 14.72
CA ARG A 42 -7.65 -4.39 14.46
C ARG A 42 -6.40 -4.98 13.82
N VAL A 43 -5.92 -4.37 12.74
CA VAL A 43 -4.70 -4.82 12.05
C VAL A 43 -3.47 -4.71 12.95
N SER A 44 -3.40 -3.67 13.77
CA SER A 44 -2.29 -3.49 14.70
C SER A 44 -2.29 -4.57 15.79
N ALA A 45 -3.43 -4.88 16.39
CA ALA A 45 -3.53 -5.89 17.44
C ALA A 45 -3.18 -7.32 16.96
N ASP A 46 -3.48 -7.64 15.70
CA ASP A 46 -3.28 -8.98 15.15
C ASP A 46 -1.80 -9.35 14.92
N HIS A 47 -0.85 -8.42 15.10
CA HIS A 47 0.61 -8.59 14.89
C HIS A 47 1.02 -9.21 13.54
N ARG A 48 0.08 -9.45 12.61
CA ARG A 48 0.26 -10.21 11.38
C ARG A 48 0.79 -9.35 10.24
N VAL A 49 1.66 -8.39 10.54
CA VAL A 49 2.15 -7.44 9.56
C VAL A 49 3.57 -7.80 9.17
N GLU A 50 3.68 -8.82 8.34
CA GLU A 50 4.89 -9.05 7.55
C GLU A 50 4.73 -8.29 6.23
N ALA A 51 5.53 -7.24 6.05
CA ALA A 51 5.63 -6.58 4.76
C ALA A 51 6.34 -7.54 3.79
N THR A 52 5.57 -8.34 3.05
CA THR A 52 6.15 -9.15 1.98
C THR A 52 6.50 -8.22 0.82
N PRO A 53 7.76 -8.18 0.37
CA PRO A 53 8.21 -7.25 -0.68
C PRO A 53 7.52 -7.51 -2.03
N ARG A 54 6.88 -8.67 -2.19
CA ARG A 54 6.18 -9.11 -3.40
C ARG A 54 4.90 -9.82 -3.02
N SER A 55 3.75 -9.34 -3.49
CA SER A 55 2.46 -9.95 -3.17
C SER A 55 1.42 -9.68 -4.26
N THR A 56 0.40 -10.54 -4.39
CA THR A 56 -0.81 -10.18 -5.14
C THR A 56 -1.76 -9.41 -4.22
N ASN A 57 -2.30 -8.29 -4.70
CA ASN A 57 -3.20 -7.45 -3.94
C ASN A 57 -4.57 -7.41 -4.63
N ARG A 58 -5.62 -7.79 -3.92
CA ARG A 58 -7.00 -7.68 -4.42
C ARG A 58 -7.56 -6.35 -3.99
N MET A 59 -7.82 -5.47 -4.96
CA MET A 59 -8.34 -4.12 -4.72
C MET A 59 -9.57 -3.85 -5.59
N PHE A 60 -10.44 -2.98 -5.11
CA PHE A 60 -11.62 -2.53 -5.86
C PHE A 60 -11.42 -1.08 -6.29
N HIS A 61 -11.29 -0.87 -7.59
CA HIS A 61 -11.25 0.46 -8.18
C HIS A 61 -12.68 0.93 -8.48
N PRO A 62 -13.08 2.15 -8.10
CA PRO A 62 -14.46 2.63 -8.21
C PRO A 62 -15.02 2.63 -9.64
N VAL A 63 -14.13 2.66 -10.64
CA VAL A 63 -14.50 2.74 -12.06
C VAL A 63 -14.20 1.43 -12.80
N ALA A 64 -13.14 0.74 -12.39
CA ALA A 64 -12.58 -0.39 -13.15
C ALA A 64 -12.95 -1.75 -12.53
N GLY A 65 -13.63 -1.73 -11.37
CA GLY A 65 -14.06 -2.92 -10.66
C GLY A 65 -12.91 -3.60 -9.93
N GLU A 66 -12.94 -4.93 -9.88
CA GLU A 66 -11.93 -5.73 -9.20
C GLU A 66 -10.60 -5.72 -9.97
N LEU A 67 -9.51 -5.42 -9.27
CA LEU A 67 -8.15 -5.46 -9.76
C LEU A 67 -7.33 -6.42 -8.90
N ASN A 68 -6.51 -7.24 -9.54
CA ASN A 68 -5.60 -8.17 -8.88
C ASN A 68 -4.15 -7.94 -9.34
N PRO A 69 -3.56 -6.75 -9.11
CA PRO A 69 -2.16 -6.50 -9.47
C PRO A 69 -1.21 -7.35 -8.64
N TYR A 70 -0.10 -7.70 -9.28
CA TYR A 70 1.12 -8.03 -8.58
C TYR A 70 1.75 -6.74 -8.06
N VAL A 71 1.98 -6.68 -6.76
CA VAL A 71 2.55 -5.53 -6.07
C VAL A 71 3.98 -5.86 -5.68
N GLU A 72 4.91 -5.01 -6.10
CA GLU A 72 6.29 -5.04 -5.62
C GLU A 72 6.58 -3.77 -4.82
N HIS A 73 7.14 -3.95 -3.63
CA HIS A 73 7.63 -2.90 -2.77
C HIS A 73 9.16 -2.86 -2.82
N LEU A 74 9.69 -1.74 -3.29
CA LEU A 74 11.11 -1.47 -3.42
C LEU A 74 11.48 -0.35 -2.43
N ALA A 75 12.18 -0.71 -1.37
CA ALA A 75 12.72 0.24 -0.40
C ALA A 75 14.14 0.67 -0.80
N SER A 76 14.35 1.98 -0.98
CA SER A 76 15.67 2.50 -1.31
C SER A 76 16.54 2.63 -0.05
N GLN A 77 17.69 1.95 -0.05
CA GLN A 77 18.64 1.96 1.07
C GLN A 77 19.46 3.27 1.16
N GLY A 78 19.41 4.14 0.14
CA GLY A 78 20.25 5.34 0.06
C GLY A 78 19.51 6.66 -0.18
N ALA A 79 18.20 6.64 -0.44
CA ALA A 79 17.40 7.83 -0.81
C ALA A 79 16.47 8.29 0.33
N GLY A 80 16.99 8.41 1.56
CA GLY A 80 16.27 9.05 2.67
C GLY A 80 14.91 8.43 3.03
N GLY A 81 14.77 7.11 2.94
CA GLY A 81 13.52 6.42 3.26
C GLY A 81 12.47 6.41 2.15
N GLN A 82 12.84 6.70 0.90
CA GLN A 82 11.94 6.58 -0.24
C GLN A 82 11.51 5.11 -0.47
N ASN A 83 10.20 4.92 -0.64
CA ASN A 83 9.58 3.64 -0.95
C ASN A 83 8.86 3.74 -2.31
N LEU A 84 9.14 2.81 -3.22
CA LEU A 84 8.43 2.68 -4.49
C LEU A 84 7.53 1.45 -4.46
N PHE A 85 6.28 1.63 -4.88
CA PHE A 85 5.33 0.53 -5.06
C PHE A 85 4.97 0.44 -6.54
N THR A 86 5.19 -0.72 -7.15
CA THR A 86 4.75 -1.00 -8.52
C THR A 86 3.52 -1.90 -8.48
N PHE A 87 2.51 -1.57 -9.27
CA PHE A 87 1.29 -2.36 -9.42
C PHE A 87 1.25 -2.88 -10.85
N VAL A 88 1.62 -4.15 -11.03
CA VAL A 88 1.74 -4.78 -12.34
C VAL A 88 0.51 -5.66 -12.59
N PRO A 89 -0.33 -5.34 -13.60
CA PRO A 89 -1.43 -6.22 -13.99
C PRO A 89 -0.87 -7.57 -14.43
N SER A 90 -1.40 -8.67 -13.91
CA SER A 90 -1.03 -10.00 -14.41
C SER A 90 -1.60 -10.21 -15.83
N PRO A 91 -0.78 -10.64 -16.81
CA PRO A 91 -1.24 -10.92 -18.16
C PRO A 91 -2.39 -11.93 -18.19
N GLY A 92 -3.38 -11.72 -19.06
CA GLY A 92 -4.55 -12.60 -19.19
C GLY A 92 -5.59 -12.46 -18.06
N THR A 93 -5.41 -11.52 -17.13
CA THR A 93 -6.43 -11.17 -16.13
C THR A 93 -7.22 -9.94 -16.56
N GLY A 94 -8.47 -9.81 -16.09
CA GLY A 94 -9.28 -8.61 -16.30
C GLY A 94 -8.66 -7.33 -15.74
N THR A 95 -7.63 -7.45 -14.89
CA THR A 95 -6.86 -6.33 -14.33
C THR A 95 -6.17 -5.51 -15.43
N ALA A 96 -5.63 -6.14 -16.48
CA ALA A 96 -4.92 -5.43 -17.54
C ALA A 96 -5.88 -4.51 -18.33
N GLU A 97 -7.00 -5.07 -18.77
CA GLU A 97 -8.06 -4.34 -19.46
C GLU A 97 -8.65 -3.21 -18.57
N ALA A 98 -8.80 -3.49 -17.28
CA ALA A 98 -9.30 -2.52 -16.31
C ALA A 98 -8.30 -1.36 -16.08
N VAL A 99 -6.99 -1.60 -16.11
CA VAL A 99 -5.97 -0.55 -16.07
C VAL A 99 -5.94 0.26 -17.36
N ASP A 100 -6.07 -0.36 -18.53
CA ASP A 100 -6.17 0.35 -19.80
C ASP A 100 -7.37 1.33 -19.80
N LYS A 101 -8.51 0.93 -19.22
CA LYS A 101 -9.68 1.81 -19.05
C LYS A 101 -9.40 3.02 -18.14
N ILE A 102 -8.55 2.87 -17.12
CA ILE A 102 -8.15 3.97 -16.24
C ILE A 102 -7.23 4.93 -17.00
N LEU A 103 -6.19 4.41 -17.65
CA LEU A 103 -5.21 5.22 -18.39
C LEU A 103 -5.85 6.00 -19.54
N ALA A 104 -6.81 5.39 -20.24
CA ALA A 104 -7.56 6.06 -21.29
C ALA A 104 -8.39 7.26 -20.78
N ARG A 105 -8.77 7.25 -19.50
CA ARG A 105 -9.54 8.34 -18.87
C ARG A 105 -8.65 9.44 -18.30
N GLU A 106 -7.47 9.10 -17.77
CA GLU A 106 -6.57 10.03 -17.10
C GLU A 106 -5.64 10.82 -18.04
N ASN A 107 -5.68 10.56 -19.34
CA ASN A 107 -4.98 11.36 -20.37
C ASN A 107 -5.59 12.78 -20.57
N VAL A 108 -5.76 13.53 -19.49
CA VAL A 108 -5.74 14.99 -19.52
C VAL A 108 -4.27 15.39 -19.44
N PRO A 109 -3.70 16.10 -20.42
CA PRO A 109 -2.30 16.51 -20.34
C PRO A 109 -2.12 17.39 -19.11
N VAL A 110 -1.31 16.92 -18.16
CA VAL A 110 -0.82 17.74 -17.06
C VAL A 110 0.14 18.76 -17.68
N SER A 111 -0.35 19.99 -17.82
CA SER A 111 0.41 21.14 -18.35
C SER A 111 1.49 21.59 -17.38
#